data_AF-A0A9D5HBP5-F1
#
_entry.id   AF-A0A9D5HBP5-F1
#
_cell.length_a   1.000
_cell.length_b   1.000
_cell.length_c   1.000
_cell.angle_alpha   90.00
_cell.angle_beta   90.00
_cell.angle_gamma   90.00
#
_symmetry.space_group_name_H-M   'P 1'
#
loop_
_entity.id
_entity.type
_entity.pdbx_description
1 polymer ?
#
loop_
_entity_poly.entity_id
_entity_poly.type
_entity_poly.pdbx_seq_one_letter_code
_entity_poly.pdbx_strand_id
1 'polypeptide(L)'
;MSKDPVRVLVTGAAGQGTWVSMGVYSDDSYDVPAGLIYSFPVTCPCDLSQTRNGEWNIVQGLSIDEFSRKKSDATADELTEEKPLAYSCLS
;
A
#
# COMPACT_ATOMS: atom_id res chain seq x y z
N MET A 1 -2.14 -19.82 -5.67
CA MET A 1 -2.28 -18.48 -6.27
C MET A 1 -1.22 -17.58 -5.66
N SER A 2 -0.52 -16.79 -6.48
CA SER A 2 0.64 -15.99 -6.04
C SER A 2 0.17 -14.66 -5.42
N LYS A 3 0.83 -14.27 -4.31
CA LYS A 3 0.62 -13.00 -3.60
C LYS A 3 1.69 -11.97 -3.98
N ASP A 4 2.41 -12.21 -5.07
CA ASP A 4 3.55 -11.39 -5.47
C ASP A 4 3.05 -10.04 -6.03
N PRO A 5 3.48 -8.89 -5.48
CA PRO A 5 2.94 -7.57 -5.83
C PRO A 5 3.06 -7.25 -7.32
N VAL A 6 4.20 -7.58 -7.93
CA VAL A 6 4.46 -7.36 -9.36
C VAL A 6 3.49 -8.14 -10.24
N ARG A 7 3.21 -9.40 -9.87
CA ARG A 7 2.25 -10.22 -10.62
C ARG A 7 0.84 -9.67 -10.46
N VAL A 8 0.47 -9.24 -9.26
CA VAL A 8 -0.87 -8.70 -8.97
C VAL A 8 -1.12 -7.37 -9.68
N LEU A 9 -0.09 -6.53 -9.82
CA LEU A 9 -0.18 -5.29 -10.59
C LEU A 9 -0.45 -5.55 -12.08
N VAL A 10 0.09 -6.64 -12.62
CA VAL A 10 -0.03 -6.98 -14.05
C VAL A 10 -1.27 -7.83 -14.34
N THR A 11 -1.63 -8.75 -13.45
CA THR A 11 -2.68 -9.77 -13.70
C THR A 11 -3.95 -9.58 -12.88
N GLY A 12 -4.01 -8.58 -12.02
CA GLY A 12 -5.12 -8.38 -11.08
C GLY A 12 -5.03 -9.25 -9.81
N ALA A 13 -5.83 -8.92 -8.80
CA ALA A 13 -5.91 -9.68 -7.56
C ALA A 13 -6.73 -10.98 -7.75
N ALA A 14 -6.56 -11.96 -6.86
CA ALA A 14 -7.20 -13.28 -7.02
C ALA A 14 -8.70 -13.24 -6.66
N GLY A 15 -9.56 -12.86 -7.59
CA GLY A 15 -11.02 -12.82 -7.42
C GLY A 15 -11.55 -11.47 -6.92
N GLN A 16 -12.86 -11.23 -7.13
CA GLN A 16 -13.51 -10.00 -6.66
C GLN A 16 -13.46 -9.90 -5.13
N GLY A 17 -13.01 -8.76 -4.62
CA GLY A 17 -12.89 -8.50 -3.18
C GLY A 17 -11.56 -8.95 -2.55
N THR A 18 -10.64 -9.52 -3.32
CA THR A 18 -9.30 -9.89 -2.84
C THR A 18 -8.35 -8.71 -2.92
N TRP A 19 -7.53 -8.53 -1.89
CA TRP A 19 -6.53 -7.48 -1.78
C TRP A 19 -5.16 -8.07 -1.46
N VAL A 20 -4.11 -7.31 -1.77
CA VAL A 20 -2.72 -7.64 -1.45
C VAL A 20 -2.05 -6.46 -0.76
N SER A 21 -0.97 -6.72 -0.03
CA SER A 21 -0.14 -5.67 0.54
C SER A 21 0.85 -5.18 -0.51
N MET A 22 0.85 -3.88 -0.80
CA MET A 22 1.77 -3.27 -1.76
C MET A 22 2.30 -1.95 -1.22
N GLY A 23 3.62 -1.76 -1.32
CA GLY A 23 4.29 -0.51 -0.97
C GLY A 23 4.00 0.54 -2.03
N VAL A 24 3.29 1.58 -1.65
CA VAL A 24 2.70 2.51 -2.59
C VAL A 24 2.63 3.93 -2.03
N TYR A 25 2.42 4.91 -2.92
CA TYR A 25 2.39 6.32 -2.54
C TYR A 25 1.17 6.62 -1.68
N SER A 26 1.39 7.03 -0.42
CA SER A 26 0.32 7.40 0.49
C SER A 26 -0.41 8.65 -0.01
N ASP A 27 -1.74 8.59 0.01
CA ASP A 27 -2.69 9.66 -0.28
C ASP A 27 -3.37 10.20 0.99
N ASP A 28 -2.74 10.03 2.16
CA ASP A 28 -3.28 10.32 3.50
C ASP A 28 -4.30 9.28 4.01
N SER A 29 -4.37 8.12 3.35
CA SER A 29 -5.17 6.99 3.82
C SER A 29 -4.66 6.42 5.15
N TYR A 30 -5.60 6.03 6.01
CA TYR A 30 -5.33 5.36 7.30
C TYR A 30 -4.40 6.13 8.25
N ASP A 31 -4.45 7.47 8.23
CA ASP A 31 -3.62 8.36 9.06
C ASP A 31 -2.11 8.26 8.77
N VAL A 32 -1.73 7.72 7.61
CA VAL A 32 -0.34 7.67 7.14
C VAL A 32 -0.05 8.92 6.29
N PRO A 33 0.92 9.76 6.67
CA PRO A 33 1.18 11.02 5.96
C PRO A 33 1.36 10.87 4.45
N ALA A 34 0.70 11.74 3.69
CA ALA A 34 0.86 11.79 2.24
C ALA A 34 2.34 11.98 1.83
N GLY A 35 2.74 11.32 0.76
CA GLY A 35 4.12 11.40 0.25
C GLY A 35 5.14 10.46 0.87
N LEU A 36 4.67 9.48 1.66
CA LEU A 36 5.45 8.32 2.07
C LEU A 36 5.12 7.11 1.18
N ILE A 37 6.13 6.28 0.90
CA ILE A 37 5.89 4.94 0.34
C ILE A 37 5.58 4.04 1.53
N TYR A 38 4.34 3.59 1.64
CA TYR A 38 3.86 2.77 2.75
C TYR A 38 3.10 1.55 2.23
N SER A 39 3.16 0.44 2.96
CA SER A 39 2.51 -0.80 2.55
C SER A 39 1.02 -0.77 2.91
N PHE A 40 0.16 -0.51 1.91
CA PHE A 40 -1.28 -0.52 2.08
C PHE A 40 -1.93 -1.81 1.55
N PRO A 41 -3.12 -2.18 2.07
CA PRO A 41 -3.97 -3.15 1.40
C PRO A 41 -4.53 -2.51 0.12
N VAL A 42 -4.20 -3.09 -1.03
CA VAL A 42 -4.61 -2.59 -2.35
C VAL A 42 -5.41 -3.66 -3.10
N THR A 43 -6.43 -3.22 -3.82
CA THR A 43 -7.15 -4.03 -4.80
C THR A 43 -6.72 -3.63 -6.20
N CYS A 44 -6.39 -4.64 -7.01
CA CYS A 44 -6.28 -4.49 -8.46
C CYS A 44 -7.54 -5.08 -9.10
N PRO A 45 -8.31 -4.33 -9.89
CA PRO A 45 -9.50 -4.87 -10.53
C PRO A 45 -9.13 -6.00 -11.49
N CYS A 46 -9.82 -7.13 -11.38
CA CYS A 46 -9.56 -8.34 -12.16
C CYS A 46 -10.04 -8.25 -13.62
N ASP A 47 -10.83 -7.22 -13.93
CA ASP A 47 -11.36 -7.00 -15.26
C ASP A 47 -10.37 -6.18 -16.09
N LEU A 48 -9.53 -6.88 -16.87
CA LEU A 48 -8.57 -6.26 -17.79
C LEU A 48 -9.24 -5.38 -18.88
N SER A 49 -10.57 -5.42 -19.04
CA SER A 49 -11.30 -4.52 -19.94
C SER A 49 -11.64 -3.15 -19.31
N GLN A 50 -11.69 -3.08 -17.98
CA GLN A 50 -11.96 -1.85 -17.21
C GLN A 50 -10.74 -1.33 -16.46
N THR A 51 -9.76 -2.18 -16.19
CA THR A 51 -8.48 -1.80 -15.57
C THR A 51 -7.59 -1.17 -16.63
N ARG A 52 -7.29 0.13 -16.52
CA ARG A 52 -6.12 0.66 -17.25
C ARG A 52 -4.89 -0.03 -16.65
N ASN A 53 -4.05 -0.63 -17.50
CA ASN A 53 -2.86 -1.37 -17.08
C ASN A 53 -2.11 -0.65 -15.95
N GLY A 54 -2.07 -1.26 -14.76
CA GLY A 54 -1.37 -0.71 -13.60
C GLY A 54 -2.22 0.17 -12.65
N GLU A 55 -3.54 0.22 -12.78
CA GLU A 55 -4.41 0.84 -11.78
C GLU A 55 -4.58 -0.06 -10.54
N TRP A 56 -4.25 0.49 -9.38
CA TRP A 56 -4.41 -0.13 -8.07
C TRP A 56 -5.12 0.89 -7.16
N ASN A 57 -6.03 0.40 -6.31
CA ASN A 57 -6.80 1.25 -5.39
C ASN A 57 -6.52 0.80 -3.96
N ILE A 58 -6.23 1.74 -3.07
CA ILE A 58 -6.16 1.48 -1.63
C ILE A 58 -7.56 1.07 -1.18
N VAL A 59 -7.67 -0.09 -0.52
CA VAL A 59 -8.94 -0.54 0.04
C VAL A 59 -9.30 0.37 1.18
N GLN A 60 -10.44 1.04 1.11
CA GLN A 60 -10.93 1.94 2.15
C GLN A 60 -11.93 1.22 3.08
N GLY A 61 -12.05 1.69 4.32
CA GLY A 61 -13.06 1.22 5.26
C GLY A 61 -12.78 -0.14 5.91
N LEU A 62 -11.53 -0.63 5.88
CA LEU A 62 -11.15 -1.77 6.71
C LEU A 62 -11.11 -1.36 8.18
N SER A 63 -11.79 -2.13 9.03
CA SER A 63 -11.67 -1.98 10.48
C SER A 63 -10.25 -2.38 10.91
N ILE A 64 -9.39 -1.39 11.14
CA ILE A 64 -8.08 -1.60 11.73
C ILE A 64 -8.26 -1.74 13.24
N ASP A 65 -8.01 -2.95 13.75
CA ASP A 65 -7.97 -3.20 15.19
C ASP A 65 -6.85 -2.39 15.87
N GLU A 66 -7.02 -2.07 17.15
CA GLU A 66 -6.12 -1.19 17.90
C GLU A 66 -4.67 -1.71 17.93
N PHE A 67 -4.49 -3.03 17.89
CA PHE A 67 -3.18 -3.68 17.77
C PHE A 67 -2.49 -3.42 16.42
N SER A 68 -3.26 -3.52 15.33
CA SER A 68 -2.76 -3.26 13.96
C SER A 68 -2.47 -1.78 13.76
N ARG A 69 -3.25 -0.89 14.39
CA ARG A 69 -3.03 0.55 14.37
C ARG A 69 -1.72 0.94 15.07
N LYS A 70 -1.50 0.49 16.31
CA LYS A 70 -0.24 0.74 17.04
C LYS A 70 1.00 0.28 16.29
N LYS A 71 0.91 -0.85 15.56
CA LYS A 71 2.00 -1.31 14.70
C LYS A 71 2.20 -0.44 13.46
N SER A 72 1.11 0.00 12.84
CA SER A 72 1.16 0.88 11.67
C SER A 72 1.76 2.24 12.05
N ASP A 73 1.35 2.80 13.19
CA ASP A 73 1.88 4.06 13.72
C ASP A 73 3.38 3.93 14.02
N ALA A 74 3.80 2.86 14.69
CA ALA A 74 5.22 2.61 14.98
C ALA A 74 6.08 2.48 13.69
N THR A 75 5.56 1.81 12.66
CA THR A 75 6.25 1.71 11.37
C THR A 75 6.27 3.04 10.60
N ALA A 76 5.23 3.85 10.70
CA ALA A 76 5.19 5.18 10.10
C ALA A 76 6.19 6.15 10.76
N ASP A 77 6.35 6.06 12.08
CA ASP A 77 7.35 6.81 12.82
C ASP A 77 8.77 6.40 12.40
N GLU A 78 9.08 5.10 12.33
CA GLU A 78 10.37 4.59 11.84
C GLU A 78 10.70 5.12 10.42
N LEU A 79 9.75 5.07 9.49
CA LEU A 79 9.93 5.56 8.12
C LEU A 79 10.13 7.08 8.04
N THR A 80 9.53 7.83 8.96
CA THR A 80 9.70 9.28 9.06
C THR A 80 11.11 9.66 9.53
N GLU A 81 11.69 8.85 10.41
CA GLU A 81 13.09 8.99 10.85
C GLU A 81 14.10 8.55 9.78
N GLU A 82 13.78 7.53 8.98
CA GLU A 82 14.64 7.08 7.88
C GLU A 82 14.71 8.08 6.72
N LYS A 83 13.63 8.80 6.44
CA LYS A 83 13.55 9.78 5.34
C LYS A 83 14.69 10.82 5.38
N PRO A 84 14.95 11.57 6.48
CA PRO A 84 16.06 12.51 6.55
C PRO A 84 17.43 11.83 6.55
N LEU A 85 17.55 10.62 7.11
CA LEU A 85 18.79 9.84 7.05
C LEU A 85 19.14 9.50 5.59
N ALA A 86 18.17 9.06 4.80
CA ALA A 86 18.35 8.79 3.38
C ALA A 86 18.75 10.05 2.59
N TYR A 87 18.16 11.21 2.90
CA TYR A 87 18.57 12.49 2.31
C TYR A 87 20.02 12.85 2.64
N SER A 88 20.51 12.50 3.83
CA SER A 88 21.92 12.75 4.21
C SER A 88 22.93 11.91 3.43
N CYS A 89 22.53 10.75 2.91
CA CYS A 89 23.37 9.88 2.09
C CYS A 89 23.37 10.28 0.60
N LEU A 90 22.51 11.21 0.19
CA LEU A 90 22.35 11.68 -1.18
C LEU A 90 23.04 13.04 -1.42
N SER A 91 23.66 13.63 -0.40
CA SER A 91 24.51 14.83 -0.47
C SER A 91 26.00 14.48 -0.38
#